data_AF-A0A6Q2YAV9-F1
#
_entry.id   AF-A0A6Q2YAV9-F1
#
_cell.length_a   1.000
_cell.length_b   1.000
_cell.length_c   1.000
_cell.angle_alpha   90.00
_cell.angle_beta   90.00
_cell.angle_gamma   90.00
#
_symmetry.space_group_name_H-M   'P 1'
#
loop_
_entity.id
_entity.type
_entity.pdbx_description
1 polymer ?
#
loop_
_entity_poly.entity_id
_entity_poly.type
_entity_poly.pdbx_seq_one_letter_code
_entity_poly.pdbx_strand_id
1 'polypeptide(L)'
;ASPLGEGLTFYCCFKSRSKNSDHRLCMTNCPTLIVTVGLPARGKTYISKKLTRYLNWIGVPTKEFNVGQYRRECVKIYKSFEFFNPSNEEGLKIRRQCALTALNDVRQYLSVEGGQVAVFDATNTTRERRGTITRFADQNGFKVFFVESVCEDPDVIAENIVQVKLGSPDYIDCNTEEAMEDFMKRIKCYENSYQPLDEILDRDLSYIKIMDVGRRYLVNRVLDHIQSRIVYYLMNIHITPRAIYLCRHGESDLNVKGRIGGDSGLSSRGKEFAKCLGKFIQGQNITDLKVWTSQMKRTIQTAEAIAVPYEQWKALNEIDAGVCEEMMYEEIQGHFPLEFALRDQDKYRYRYPKGESYEDLVQRLEPVIMELERQENVLVICHQAVMRCLLAYFLDKSAEELPYLKCPLHTVLKLTPVAYGCKVESVCLNVEAVNTHRDKPDNVDPSRMPEEALLTVPAHQ
;
A
#
# COMPACT_ATOMS: atom_id res chain seq x y z
N ALA A 1 -23.51 16.43 46.89
CA ALA A 1 -24.37 16.53 45.70
C ALA A 1 -23.71 17.53 44.75
N SER A 2 -23.55 17.14 43.49
CA SER A 2 -22.74 17.76 42.43
C SER A 2 -23.14 19.19 42.05
N PRO A 3 -22.23 19.90 41.38
CA PRO A 3 -22.49 20.34 39.99
C PRO A 3 -21.33 19.92 39.06
N LEU A 4 -21.55 19.18 37.97
CA LEU A 4 -21.82 19.70 36.60
C LEU A 4 -20.90 20.91 36.30
N GLY A 5 -19.83 20.85 35.52
CA GLY A 5 -19.57 20.06 34.32
C GLY A 5 -19.30 21.05 33.16
N GLU A 6 -18.20 21.81 33.23
CA GLU A 6 -17.81 22.73 32.15
C GLU A 6 -16.83 22.03 31.20
N GLY A 7 -17.27 21.88 29.95
CA GLY A 7 -16.49 21.31 28.86
C GLY A 7 -15.37 22.24 28.39
N LEU A 8 -14.14 21.71 28.42
CA LEU A 8 -12.98 22.29 27.76
C LEU A 8 -13.19 22.27 26.23
N THR A 9 -13.62 23.40 25.69
CA THR A 9 -13.66 23.64 24.25
C THR A 9 -12.29 24.17 23.82
N PHE A 10 -11.48 23.34 23.16
CA PHE A 10 -10.20 23.77 22.58
C PHE A 10 -10.45 24.66 21.35
N TYR A 11 -10.39 25.98 21.54
CA TYR A 11 -10.28 26.93 20.42
C TYR A 11 -8.86 26.89 19.85
N CYS A 12 -8.70 26.25 18.69
CA CYS A 12 -7.47 26.37 17.90
C CYS A 12 -7.49 27.73 17.17
N CYS A 13 -6.62 28.64 17.59
CA CYS A 13 -6.49 29.97 17.02
C CYS A 13 -5.76 29.91 15.66
N PHE A 14 -6.52 29.93 14.56
CA PHE A 14 -5.97 30.14 13.23
C PHE A 14 -5.63 31.63 13.04
N LYS A 15 -4.34 31.97 13.15
CA LYS A 15 -3.82 33.24 12.59
C LYS A 15 -3.45 33.03 11.13
N SER A 16 -4.11 33.80 10.26
CA SER A 16 -3.85 33.86 8.82
C SER A 16 -2.41 34.24 8.51
N ARG A 17 -1.69 33.41 7.75
CA ARG A 17 -0.46 33.80 7.04
C ARG A 17 -0.44 33.16 5.64
N SER A 18 -0.29 34.04 4.65
CA SER A 18 0.31 33.88 3.31
C SER A 18 -0.09 32.69 2.42
N LYS A 19 -0.69 33.01 1.26
CA LYS A 19 -0.98 32.11 0.13
C LYS A 19 0.32 31.69 -0.58
N ASN A 20 0.77 30.46 -0.32
CA ASN A 20 1.54 29.54 -1.17
C ASN A 20 2.37 28.64 -0.25
N SER A 21 1.75 27.56 0.21
CA SER A 21 2.49 26.44 0.79
C SER A 21 1.70 25.18 0.54
N ASP A 22 2.31 24.27 -0.22
CA ASP A 22 1.94 22.87 -0.37
C ASP A 22 1.71 22.29 1.03
N HIS A 23 0.44 22.22 1.49
CA HIS A 23 0.08 21.73 2.82
C HIS A 23 0.23 20.21 2.86
N ARG A 24 1.48 19.72 2.83
CA ARG A 24 1.75 18.31 3.12
C ARG A 24 1.37 18.05 4.56
N LEU A 25 0.45 17.12 4.78
CA LEU A 25 0.16 16.55 6.10
C LEU A 25 1.47 16.01 6.70
N CYS A 26 2.05 16.75 7.64
CA CYS A 26 3.24 16.31 8.36
C CYS A 26 2.77 15.47 9.56
N MET A 27 2.64 14.15 9.37
CA MET A 27 2.32 13.23 10.46
C MET A 27 3.54 12.91 11.35
N THR A 28 4.73 13.37 10.95
CA THR A 28 6.00 13.08 11.63
C THR A 28 6.71 14.36 12.05
N ASN A 29 6.78 14.66 13.35
CA ASN A 29 7.55 15.81 13.86
C ASN A 29 9.07 15.66 13.69
N CYS A 30 9.56 14.42 13.53
CA CYS A 30 10.95 14.08 13.20
C CYS A 30 10.93 12.90 12.22
N PRO A 31 11.82 12.85 11.21
CA PRO A 31 11.94 11.70 10.33
C PRO A 31 12.21 10.40 11.12
N THR A 32 11.68 9.29 10.64
CA THR A 32 11.80 7.97 11.29
C THR A 32 12.65 7.01 10.46
N LEU A 33 13.67 6.42 11.08
CA LEU A 33 14.45 5.33 10.54
C LEU A 33 13.91 3.99 11.08
N ILE A 34 13.22 3.25 10.22
CA ILE A 34 12.80 1.89 10.51
C ILE A 34 13.96 0.95 10.21
N VAL A 35 14.31 0.09 11.16
CA VAL A 35 15.46 -0.82 11.04
C VAL A 35 14.97 -2.26 11.14
N THR A 36 15.07 -3.03 10.05
CA THR A 36 14.69 -4.45 10.11
C THR A 36 15.74 -5.25 10.86
N VAL A 37 15.31 -6.27 11.61
CA VAL A 37 16.18 -7.17 12.40
C VAL A 37 15.73 -8.61 12.17
N GLY A 38 16.69 -9.52 12.05
CA GLY A 38 16.42 -10.96 12.02
C GLY A 38 17.26 -11.71 10.98
N LEU A 39 17.24 -13.04 11.08
CA LEU A 39 18.00 -13.94 10.22
C LEU A 39 17.54 -13.88 8.75
N PRO A 40 18.38 -14.30 7.78
CA PRO A 40 17.98 -14.38 6.36
C PRO A 40 16.72 -15.23 6.13
N ALA A 41 15.89 -14.95 5.12
CA ALA A 41 14.63 -15.67 4.84
C ALA A 41 13.53 -15.61 5.94
N ARG A 42 13.57 -14.61 6.83
CA ARG A 42 12.49 -14.34 7.82
C ARG A 42 11.54 -13.23 7.36
N GLY A 43 11.30 -13.09 6.06
CA GLY A 43 10.31 -12.11 5.54
C GLY A 43 10.64 -10.62 5.69
N LYS A 44 11.85 -10.22 6.12
CA LYS A 44 12.20 -8.80 6.32
C LYS A 44 11.96 -7.92 5.08
N THR A 45 12.48 -8.32 3.92
CA THR A 45 12.29 -7.56 2.67
C THR A 45 10.81 -7.49 2.25
N TYR A 46 10.03 -8.54 2.53
CA TYR A 46 8.58 -8.51 2.30
C TYR A 46 7.90 -7.46 3.18
N ILE A 47 8.23 -7.46 4.48
CA ILE A 47 7.74 -6.46 5.45
C ILE A 47 8.16 -5.06 5.01
N SER A 48 9.43 -4.85 4.66
CA SER A 48 9.96 -3.56 4.22
C SER A 48 9.20 -3.00 3.02
N LYS A 49 8.96 -3.81 1.99
CA LYS A 49 8.23 -3.38 0.80
C LYS A 49 6.76 -3.09 1.10
N LYS A 50 6.07 -3.99 1.79
CA LYS A 50 4.66 -3.78 2.16
C LYS A 50 4.48 -2.53 3.01
N LEU A 51 5.33 -2.35 4.02
CA LEU A 51 5.28 -1.20 4.89
C LEU A 51 5.59 0.10 4.13
N THR A 52 6.61 0.10 3.28
CA THR A 52 6.95 1.25 2.43
C THR A 52 5.79 1.63 1.51
N ARG A 53 5.16 0.64 0.88
CA ARG A 53 3.99 0.84 0.01
C ARG A 53 2.80 1.39 0.77
N TYR A 54 2.47 0.81 1.93
CA TYR A 54 1.38 1.31 2.78
C TYR A 54 1.63 2.75 3.19
N LEU A 55 2.81 3.07 3.71
CA LEU A 55 3.15 4.42 4.16
C LEU A 55 3.09 5.44 3.02
N ASN A 56 3.60 5.10 1.83
CA ASN A 56 3.46 5.99 0.67
C ASN A 56 2.00 6.16 0.24
N TRP A 57 1.20 5.09 0.26
CA TRP A 57 -0.21 5.14 -0.14
C TRP A 57 -1.03 6.05 0.78
N ILE A 58 -0.77 6.05 2.09
CA ILE A 58 -1.42 6.97 3.05
C ILE A 58 -0.83 8.40 3.02
N GLY A 59 0.10 8.70 2.11
CA GLY A 59 0.70 10.02 1.93
C GLY A 59 1.93 10.32 2.81
N VAL A 60 2.58 9.31 3.38
CA VAL A 60 3.85 9.46 4.14
C VAL A 60 5.03 9.07 3.24
N PRO A 61 5.83 10.03 2.74
CA PRO A 61 6.96 9.75 1.86
C PRO A 61 7.95 8.79 2.51
N THR A 62 8.03 7.58 1.94
CA THR A 62 8.81 6.47 2.49
C THR A 62 9.67 5.81 1.43
N LYS A 63 10.91 5.45 1.79
CA LYS A 63 11.83 4.74 0.89
C LYS A 63 12.54 3.59 1.60
N GLU A 64 12.65 2.45 0.93
CA GLU A 64 13.44 1.29 1.37
C GLU A 64 14.90 1.40 0.91
N PHE A 65 15.82 1.04 1.79
CA PHE A 65 17.26 0.95 1.54
C PHE A 65 17.73 -0.49 1.81
N ASN A 66 17.78 -1.31 0.77
CA ASN A 66 18.11 -2.73 0.87
C ASN A 66 19.62 -2.96 0.84
N VAL A 67 20.26 -3.19 1.99
CA VAL A 67 21.72 -3.37 2.08
C VAL A 67 22.20 -4.58 1.25
N GLY A 68 21.33 -5.55 1.03
CA GLY A 68 21.60 -6.66 0.11
C GLY A 68 21.85 -6.21 -1.33
N GLN A 69 21.15 -5.17 -1.80
CA GLN A 69 21.33 -4.58 -3.13
C GLN A 69 22.66 -3.82 -3.22
N TYR A 70 22.96 -2.94 -2.25
CA TYR A 70 24.26 -2.25 -2.16
C TYR A 70 25.45 -3.23 -2.18
N ARG A 71 25.31 -4.37 -1.51
CA ARG A 71 26.33 -5.44 -1.54
C ARG A 71 26.45 -6.08 -2.91
N ARG A 72 25.34 -6.36 -3.60
CA ARG A 72 25.37 -6.93 -4.96
C ARG A 72 26.03 -5.98 -5.96
N GLU A 73 25.76 -4.69 -5.87
CA GLU A 73 26.39 -3.68 -6.73
C GLU A 73 27.90 -3.55 -6.45
N CYS A 74 28.32 -3.68 -5.19
CA CYS A 74 29.73 -3.61 -4.80
C CYS A 74 30.54 -4.86 -5.18
N VAL A 75 30.01 -6.06 -4.90
CA VAL A 75 30.75 -7.34 -5.08
C VAL A 75 30.55 -7.92 -6.49
N LYS A 76 29.48 -7.51 -7.19
CA LYS A 76 29.02 -7.96 -8.52
C LYS A 76 28.65 -9.44 -8.62
N ILE A 77 29.52 -10.35 -8.18
CA ILE A 77 29.32 -11.80 -8.28
C ILE A 77 29.29 -12.40 -6.88
N TYR A 78 28.18 -13.03 -6.54
CA TYR A 78 28.10 -13.85 -5.33
C TYR A 78 28.76 -15.21 -5.61
N LYS A 79 29.68 -15.62 -4.73
CA LYS A 79 30.32 -16.94 -4.84
C LYS A 79 29.62 -17.95 -3.94
N SER A 80 29.59 -17.68 -2.63
CA SER A 80 29.17 -18.66 -1.64
C SER A 80 29.04 -18.05 -0.23
N PHE A 81 28.53 -18.84 0.70
CA PHE A 81 28.23 -18.46 2.08
C PHE A 81 29.46 -18.01 2.89
N GLU A 82 30.68 -18.39 2.51
CA GLU A 82 31.93 -18.00 3.19
C GLU A 82 32.11 -16.48 3.26
N PHE A 83 31.51 -15.73 2.33
CA PHE A 83 31.47 -14.26 2.40
C PHE A 83 30.76 -13.74 3.67
N PHE A 84 29.81 -14.50 4.18
CA PHE A 84 29.02 -14.13 5.36
C PHE A 84 29.56 -14.68 6.68
N ASN A 85 30.59 -15.54 6.62
CA ASN A 85 31.22 -16.10 7.81
C ASN A 85 31.71 -14.97 8.74
N PRO A 86 31.40 -15.00 10.06
CA PRO A 86 31.87 -14.00 11.01
C PRO A 86 33.41 -13.86 11.06
N SER A 87 34.14 -14.94 10.80
CA SER A 87 35.61 -14.94 10.79
C SER A 87 36.22 -14.38 9.49
N ASN A 88 35.40 -14.04 8.49
CA ASN A 88 35.86 -13.43 7.24
C ASN A 88 35.97 -11.91 7.42
N GLU A 89 37.16 -11.42 7.78
CA GLU A 89 37.42 -10.00 8.02
C GLU A 89 37.19 -9.12 6.79
N GLU A 90 37.60 -9.58 5.60
CA GLU A 90 37.39 -8.85 4.34
C GLU A 90 35.90 -8.74 4.01
N GLY A 91 35.17 -9.86 4.09
CA GLY A 91 33.72 -9.90 3.91
C GLY A 91 32.98 -9.03 4.93
N LEU A 92 33.45 -9.00 6.19
CA LEU A 92 32.90 -8.10 7.21
C LEU A 92 33.15 -6.63 6.87
N LYS A 93 34.36 -6.27 6.41
CA LYS A 93 34.73 -4.91 5.99
C LYS A 93 33.86 -4.42 4.83
N ILE A 94 33.68 -5.25 3.80
CA ILE A 94 32.80 -4.93 2.66
C ILE A 94 31.35 -4.75 3.12
N ARG A 95 30.81 -5.69 3.93
CA ARG A 95 29.43 -5.57 4.45
C ARG A 95 29.23 -4.33 5.32
N ARG A 96 30.23 -3.92 6.11
CA ARG A 96 30.21 -2.67 6.88
C ARG A 96 30.19 -1.46 5.93
N GLN A 97 31.02 -1.47 4.89
CA GLN A 97 31.04 -0.39 3.90
C GLN A 97 29.70 -0.24 3.17
N CYS A 98 29.08 -1.34 2.72
CA CYS A 98 27.76 -1.29 2.09
C CYS A 98 26.68 -0.72 3.02
N ALA A 99 26.72 -1.08 4.31
CA ALA A 99 25.79 -0.53 5.29
C ALA A 99 26.00 0.98 5.49
N LEU A 100 27.25 1.45 5.52
CA LEU A 100 27.57 2.89 5.62
C LEU A 100 27.11 3.66 4.38
N THR A 101 27.32 3.13 3.18
CA THR A 101 26.82 3.72 1.94
C THR A 101 25.29 3.86 1.97
N ALA A 102 24.59 2.79 2.35
CA ALA A 102 23.14 2.83 2.49
C ALA A 102 22.66 3.85 3.55
N LEU A 103 23.36 3.98 4.68
CA LEU A 103 23.04 5.00 5.68
C LEU A 103 23.29 6.44 5.18
N ASN A 104 24.31 6.66 4.34
CA ASN A 104 24.51 7.97 3.72
C ASN A 104 23.33 8.35 2.80
N ASP A 105 22.80 7.40 2.05
CA ASP A 105 21.62 7.62 1.21
C ASP A 105 20.35 7.80 2.04
N VAL A 106 20.22 7.12 3.19
CA VAL A 106 19.16 7.40 4.19
C VAL A 106 19.24 8.85 4.65
N ARG A 107 20.44 9.34 5.01
CA ARG A 107 20.62 10.73 5.45
C ARG A 107 20.22 11.70 4.34
N GLN A 108 20.67 11.45 3.11
CA GLN A 108 20.33 12.28 1.95
C GLN A 108 18.81 12.34 1.76
N TYR A 109 18.14 11.19 1.77
CA TYR A 109 16.70 11.11 1.59
C TYR A 109 15.90 11.84 2.68
N LEU A 110 16.22 11.59 3.95
CA LEU A 110 15.49 12.17 5.08
C LEU A 110 15.81 13.65 5.34
N SER A 111 17.04 14.09 5.04
CA SER A 111 17.49 15.46 5.38
C SER A 111 17.40 16.43 4.21
N VAL A 112 17.44 15.94 2.96
CA VAL A 112 17.56 16.79 1.76
C VAL A 112 16.39 16.59 0.81
N GLU A 113 15.98 15.35 0.54
CA GLU A 113 14.93 15.05 -0.45
C GLU A 113 13.50 15.18 0.11
N GLY A 114 13.35 15.47 1.40
CA GLY A 114 12.06 15.64 2.07
C GLY A 114 11.35 14.33 2.41
N GLY A 115 12.08 13.21 2.48
CA GLY A 115 11.57 11.94 2.98
C GLY A 115 11.19 11.99 4.45
N GLN A 116 10.12 11.29 4.85
CA GLN A 116 9.66 11.25 6.25
C GLN A 116 10.04 9.93 6.94
N VAL A 117 10.06 8.82 6.22
CA VAL A 117 10.40 7.50 6.77
C VAL A 117 11.41 6.78 5.86
N ALA A 118 12.48 6.25 6.44
CA ALA A 118 13.41 5.39 5.73
C ALA A 118 13.35 3.98 6.31
N VAL A 119 13.23 2.96 5.46
CA VAL A 119 13.26 1.55 5.88
C VAL A 119 14.62 0.97 5.54
N PHE A 120 15.47 0.78 6.54
CA PHE A 120 16.79 0.19 6.41
C PHE A 120 16.70 -1.34 6.47
N ASP A 121 16.63 -2.00 5.31
CA ASP A 121 16.48 -3.45 5.20
C ASP A 121 17.83 -4.18 5.24
N ALA A 122 18.13 -4.81 6.37
CA ALA A 122 19.29 -5.68 6.57
C ALA A 122 19.04 -6.71 7.68
N THR A 123 20.01 -7.58 7.95
CA THR A 123 19.88 -8.55 9.05
C THR A 123 19.95 -7.90 10.43
N ASN A 124 20.86 -6.94 10.62
CA ASN A 124 21.06 -6.18 11.87
C ASN A 124 21.00 -7.02 13.15
N THR A 125 21.52 -8.25 13.07
CA THR A 125 21.40 -9.30 14.08
C THR A 125 22.25 -9.06 15.32
N THR A 126 23.22 -8.16 15.29
CA THR A 126 24.11 -7.86 16.43
C THR A 126 23.78 -6.54 17.10
N ARG A 127 23.94 -6.46 18.43
CA ARG A 127 23.78 -5.20 19.19
C ARG A 127 24.77 -4.13 18.77
N GLU A 128 26.01 -4.51 18.42
CA GLU A 128 27.03 -3.58 17.89
C GLU A 128 26.53 -2.84 16.65
N ARG A 129 25.92 -3.58 15.70
CA ARG A 129 25.37 -3.00 14.47
C ARG A 129 24.21 -2.08 14.79
N ARG A 130 23.25 -2.53 15.62
CA ARG A 130 22.08 -1.73 16.00
C ARG A 130 22.49 -0.45 16.72
N GLY A 131 23.42 -0.52 17.68
CA GLY A 131 23.95 0.66 18.36
C GLY A 131 24.69 1.63 17.43
N THR A 132 25.31 1.14 16.36
CA THR A 132 25.91 2.01 15.32
C THR A 132 24.84 2.77 14.53
N ILE A 133 23.74 2.09 14.17
CA ILE A 133 22.60 2.70 13.48
C ILE A 133 21.89 3.71 14.38
N THR A 134 21.71 3.39 15.67
CA THR A 134 21.14 4.32 16.65
C THR A 134 21.98 5.58 16.80
N ARG A 135 23.31 5.46 16.98
CA ARG A 135 24.20 6.64 17.03
C ARG A 135 24.12 7.48 15.76
N PHE A 136 24.06 6.84 14.59
CA PHE A 136 23.87 7.54 13.32
C PHE A 136 22.54 8.31 13.30
N ALA A 137 21.44 7.70 13.74
CA ALA A 137 20.15 8.35 13.81
C ALA A 137 20.14 9.54 14.78
N ASP A 138 20.70 9.36 15.99
CA ASP A 138 20.81 10.42 17.00
C ASP A 138 21.59 11.64 16.47
N GLN A 139 22.72 11.41 15.79
CA GLN A 139 23.54 12.46 15.19
C GLN A 139 22.82 13.27 14.09
N ASN A 140 21.82 12.67 13.45
CA ASN A 140 21.06 13.32 12.38
C ASN A 140 19.64 13.73 12.82
N GLY A 141 19.29 13.55 14.10
CA GLY A 141 17.96 13.90 14.63
C GLY A 141 16.83 13.01 14.13
N PHE A 142 17.12 11.75 13.78
CA PHE A 142 16.11 10.78 13.36
C PHE A 142 15.63 9.93 14.54
N LYS A 143 14.34 9.60 14.58
CA LYS A 143 13.83 8.57 15.49
C LYS A 143 14.17 7.19 14.94
N VAL A 144 14.38 6.20 15.81
CA VAL A 144 14.60 4.81 15.40
C VAL A 144 13.44 3.93 15.85
N PHE A 145 12.97 3.06 14.95
CA PHE A 145 11.99 2.03 15.28
C PHE A 145 12.43 0.69 14.70
N PHE A 146 12.68 -0.31 15.55
CA PHE A 146 13.13 -1.62 15.08
C PHE A 146 11.96 -2.54 14.76
N VAL A 147 12.06 -3.28 13.67
CA VAL A 147 11.10 -4.32 13.27
C VAL A 147 11.85 -5.65 13.17
N GLU A 148 11.76 -6.45 14.23
CA GLU A 148 12.36 -7.77 14.27
C GLU A 148 11.39 -8.83 13.78
N SER A 149 11.83 -9.67 12.83
CA SER A 149 11.05 -10.83 12.37
C SER A 149 11.74 -12.11 12.80
N VAL A 150 11.04 -12.90 13.63
CA VAL A 150 11.50 -14.16 14.19
C VAL A 150 10.60 -15.28 13.71
N CYS A 151 11.21 -16.29 13.10
CA CYS A 151 10.54 -17.52 12.70
C CYS A 151 11.54 -18.67 12.84
N GLU A 152 11.14 -19.67 13.61
CA GLU A 152 11.89 -20.90 13.87
C GLU A 152 11.27 -22.13 13.17
N ASP A 153 10.11 -21.95 12.53
CA ASP A 153 9.42 -22.98 11.78
C ASP A 153 10.21 -23.35 10.50
N PRO A 154 10.75 -24.58 10.40
CA PRO A 154 11.58 -24.98 9.28
C PRO A 154 10.82 -25.02 7.95
N ASP A 155 9.52 -25.32 7.97
CA ASP A 155 8.71 -25.42 6.75
C ASP A 155 8.48 -24.03 6.15
N VAL A 156 8.17 -23.05 7.01
CA VAL A 156 8.06 -21.64 6.62
C VAL A 156 9.40 -21.10 6.09
N ILE A 157 10.51 -21.45 6.73
CA ILE A 157 11.84 -21.03 6.27
C ILE A 157 12.14 -21.63 4.90
N ALA A 158 11.89 -22.93 4.70
CA ALA A 158 12.10 -23.61 3.43
C ALA A 158 11.25 -22.97 2.31
N GLU A 159 9.95 -22.74 2.57
CA GLU A 159 9.06 -22.10 1.61
C GLU A 159 9.55 -20.69 1.24
N ASN A 160 9.96 -19.88 2.22
CA ASN A 160 10.51 -18.55 1.98
C ASN A 160 11.80 -18.59 1.13
N ILE A 161 12.65 -19.60 1.31
CA ILE A 161 13.86 -19.76 0.48
C ILE A 161 13.45 -20.05 -0.96
N VAL A 162 12.54 -21.01 -1.16
CA VAL A 162 12.08 -21.42 -2.49
C VAL A 162 11.41 -20.26 -3.23
N GLN A 163 10.44 -19.61 -2.60
CA GLN A 163 9.63 -18.57 -3.25
C GLN A 163 10.45 -17.31 -3.61
N VAL A 164 11.48 -16.99 -2.82
CA VAL A 164 12.06 -15.64 -2.80
C VAL A 164 13.56 -15.60 -3.07
N LYS A 165 14.29 -16.67 -2.75
CA LYS A 165 15.76 -16.68 -2.76
C LYS A 165 16.36 -17.46 -3.91
N LEU A 166 15.74 -18.56 -4.34
CA LEU A 166 16.20 -19.31 -5.50
C LEU A 166 16.12 -18.50 -6.79
N GLY A 167 15.08 -17.67 -6.96
CA GLY A 167 14.98 -16.72 -8.08
C GLY A 167 15.73 -15.40 -7.88
N SER A 168 16.55 -15.27 -6.82
CA SER A 168 17.26 -14.01 -6.55
C SER A 168 18.56 -13.91 -7.34
N PRO A 169 19.08 -12.69 -7.58
CA PRO A 169 20.35 -12.51 -8.32
C PRO A 169 21.56 -13.18 -7.67
N ASP A 170 21.48 -13.55 -6.39
CA ASP A 170 22.55 -14.29 -5.72
C ASP A 170 22.66 -15.75 -6.23
N TYR A 171 21.59 -16.34 -6.79
CA TYR A 171 21.51 -17.77 -7.11
C TYR A 171 21.01 -18.08 -8.53
N ILE A 172 20.98 -17.09 -9.42
CA ILE A 172 20.36 -17.21 -10.75
C ILE A 172 21.02 -18.29 -11.63
N ASP A 173 22.32 -18.53 -11.44
CA ASP A 173 23.11 -19.52 -12.18
C ASP A 173 23.36 -20.82 -11.38
N CYS A 174 22.75 -20.95 -10.19
CA CYS A 174 22.87 -22.13 -9.34
C CYS A 174 21.66 -23.04 -9.50
N ASN A 175 21.85 -24.35 -9.40
CA ASN A 175 20.70 -25.25 -9.29
C ASN A 175 20.03 -25.10 -7.91
N THR A 176 18.76 -25.50 -7.85
CA THR A 176 17.92 -25.35 -6.65
C THR A 176 18.51 -25.99 -5.40
N GLU A 177 19.12 -27.18 -5.53
CA GLU A 177 19.65 -27.95 -4.41
C GLU A 177 20.91 -27.29 -3.82
N GLU A 178 21.87 -26.90 -4.68
CA GLU A 178 23.08 -26.18 -4.30
C GLU A 178 22.76 -24.82 -3.68
N ALA A 179 21.82 -24.07 -4.29
CA ALA A 179 21.39 -22.78 -3.77
C ALA A 179 20.73 -22.91 -2.39
N MET A 180 19.92 -23.95 -2.17
CA MET A 180 19.32 -24.24 -0.87
C MET A 180 20.41 -24.57 0.17
N GLU A 181 21.37 -25.43 -0.18
CA GLU A 181 22.45 -25.83 0.73
C GLU A 181 23.32 -24.64 1.14
N ASP A 182 23.76 -23.82 0.17
CA ASP A 182 24.51 -22.60 0.40
C ASP A 182 23.73 -21.61 1.28
N PHE A 183 22.44 -21.41 0.99
CA PHE A 183 21.62 -20.49 1.75
C PHE A 183 21.41 -20.94 3.20
N MET A 184 21.27 -22.25 3.44
CA MET A 184 21.20 -22.80 4.79
C MET A 184 22.52 -22.61 5.56
N LYS A 185 23.68 -22.83 4.92
CA LYS A 185 24.99 -22.52 5.52
C LYS A 185 25.13 -21.03 5.81
N ARG A 186 24.65 -20.17 4.91
CA ARG A 186 24.59 -18.71 5.10
C ARG A 186 23.75 -18.33 6.32
N ILE A 187 22.60 -18.97 6.55
CA ILE A 187 21.80 -18.74 7.76
C ILE A 187 22.61 -19.07 9.02
N LYS A 188 23.27 -20.24 9.05
CA LYS A 188 24.12 -20.67 10.18
C LYS A 188 25.23 -19.66 10.52
N CYS A 189 25.80 -18.99 9.52
CA CYS A 189 26.78 -17.92 9.77
C CYS A 189 26.21 -16.77 10.62
N TYR A 190 24.92 -16.44 10.47
CA TYR A 190 24.28 -15.38 11.26
C TYR A 190 23.82 -15.88 12.63
N GLU A 191 23.38 -17.13 12.76
CA GLU A 191 22.90 -17.73 14.01
C GLU A 191 23.94 -17.63 15.13
N ASN A 192 25.21 -17.91 14.82
CA ASN A 192 26.32 -17.87 15.79
C ASN A 192 26.54 -16.49 16.45
N SER A 193 26.04 -15.42 15.84
CA SER A 193 26.21 -14.04 16.33
C SER A 193 24.88 -13.33 16.56
N TYR A 194 23.75 -14.03 16.41
CA TYR A 194 22.44 -13.42 16.52
C TYR A 194 22.12 -13.09 17.97
N GLN A 195 21.87 -11.81 18.22
CA GLN A 195 21.44 -11.25 19.48
C GLN A 195 20.06 -10.63 19.27
N PRO A 196 18.97 -11.39 19.50
CA PRO A 196 17.61 -10.90 19.34
C PRO A 196 17.37 -9.64 20.18
N LEU A 197 16.35 -8.85 19.83
CA LEU A 197 15.86 -7.80 20.73
C LEU A 197 15.32 -8.44 22.01
N ASP A 198 15.74 -7.88 23.14
CA ASP A 198 15.52 -8.40 24.48
C ASP A 198 14.84 -7.37 25.39
N GLU A 199 13.85 -7.81 26.16
CA GLU A 199 13.01 -6.94 27.00
C GLU A 199 13.79 -6.21 28.10
N ILE A 200 14.92 -6.75 28.55
CA ILE A 200 15.72 -6.19 29.63
C ILE A 200 16.87 -5.37 29.04
N LEU A 201 17.64 -5.96 28.12
CA LEU A 201 18.84 -5.34 27.56
C LEU A 201 18.52 -4.22 26.58
N ASP A 202 17.42 -4.34 25.84
CA ASP A 202 16.97 -3.40 24.81
C ASP A 202 15.72 -2.61 25.27
N ARG A 203 15.44 -2.58 26.59
CA ARG A 203 14.24 -1.97 27.22
C ARG A 203 13.95 -0.54 26.81
N ASP A 204 15.01 0.21 26.51
CA ASP A 204 14.91 1.64 26.19
C ASP A 204 14.66 1.91 24.70
N LEU A 205 14.75 0.89 23.84
CA LEU A 205 14.54 0.99 22.40
C LEU A 205 13.07 0.86 22.02
N SER A 206 12.65 1.56 20.96
CA SER A 206 11.33 1.40 20.36
C SER A 206 11.34 0.30 19.32
N TYR A 207 10.51 -0.73 19.50
CA TYR A 207 10.50 -1.86 18.58
C TYR A 207 9.18 -2.65 18.56
N ILE A 208 9.01 -3.41 17.48
CA ILE A 208 8.08 -4.52 17.38
C ILE A 208 8.85 -5.78 16.99
N LYS A 209 8.56 -6.88 17.68
CA LYS A 209 9.04 -8.21 17.36
C LYS A 209 7.87 -9.07 16.91
N ILE A 210 7.93 -9.51 15.67
CA ILE A 210 6.92 -10.33 14.98
C ILE A 210 7.40 -11.77 15.04
N MET A 211 6.63 -12.63 15.71
CA MET A 211 6.98 -14.03 15.96
C MET A 211 6.03 -14.96 15.23
N ASP A 212 6.59 -16.03 14.66
CA ASP A 212 5.86 -17.11 14.00
C ASP A 212 4.89 -16.59 12.94
N VAL A 213 5.40 -15.73 12.05
CA VAL A 213 4.65 -15.17 10.91
C VAL A 213 3.42 -14.34 11.35
N GLY A 214 3.57 -13.60 12.46
CA GLY A 214 2.50 -12.73 12.95
C GLY A 214 1.49 -13.41 13.86
N ARG A 215 1.78 -14.62 14.36
CA ARG A 215 0.95 -15.23 15.42
C ARG A 215 1.08 -14.50 16.75
N ARG A 216 2.26 -13.95 17.04
CA ARG A 216 2.55 -13.25 18.30
C ARG A 216 3.38 -12.00 18.03
N TYR A 217 3.15 -10.99 18.86
CA TYR A 217 3.84 -9.70 18.78
C TYR A 217 4.32 -9.29 20.16
N LEU A 218 5.52 -8.72 20.23
CA LEU A 218 6.03 -8.01 21.39
C LEU A 218 6.33 -6.57 20.94
N VAL A 219 5.66 -5.59 21.54
CA VAL A 219 5.81 -4.18 21.20
C VAL A 219 6.38 -3.44 22.40
N ASN A 220 7.42 -2.65 22.20
CA ASN A 220 8.09 -1.87 23.25
C ASN A 220 8.21 -0.39 22.85
N ARG A 221 7.89 0.50 23.81
CA ARG A 221 8.04 1.97 23.74
C ARG A 221 7.68 2.62 22.40
N VAL A 222 6.41 2.54 22.00
CA VAL A 222 5.89 3.32 20.85
C VAL A 222 5.90 4.80 21.21
N LEU A 223 6.65 5.62 20.46
CA LEU A 223 6.93 7.02 20.80
C LEU A 223 5.95 8.02 20.19
N ASP A 224 5.32 7.68 19.07
CA ASP A 224 4.47 8.61 18.32
C ASP A 224 3.43 7.90 17.44
N HIS A 225 2.63 8.73 16.77
CA HIS A 225 1.54 8.31 15.91
C HIS A 225 2.00 7.47 14.71
N ILE A 226 3.14 7.80 14.09
CA ILE A 226 3.63 7.02 12.94
C ILE A 226 4.05 5.63 13.38
N GLN A 227 4.74 5.50 14.53
CA GLN A 227 5.10 4.20 15.08
C GLN A 227 3.86 3.39 15.49
N SER A 228 2.83 4.00 16.08
CA SER A 228 1.59 3.28 16.41
C SER A 228 0.88 2.77 15.15
N ARG A 229 0.89 3.55 14.06
CA ARG A 229 0.33 3.11 12.77
C ARG A 229 1.14 1.99 12.13
N ILE A 230 2.47 2.06 12.21
CA ILE A 230 3.35 0.97 11.75
C ILE A 230 3.04 -0.32 12.51
N VAL A 231 2.94 -0.27 13.85
CA VAL A 231 2.57 -1.43 14.67
C VAL A 231 1.20 -1.97 14.25
N TYR A 232 0.19 -1.09 14.14
CA TYR A 232 -1.15 -1.49 13.73
C TYR A 232 -1.15 -2.18 12.36
N TYR A 233 -0.45 -1.64 11.37
CA TYR A 233 -0.32 -2.26 10.05
C TYR A 233 0.35 -3.63 10.11
N LEU A 234 1.49 -3.74 10.80
CA LEU A 234 2.25 -4.99 10.91
C LEU A 234 1.48 -6.10 11.66
N MET A 235 0.55 -5.72 12.53
CA MET A 235 -0.33 -6.65 13.23
C MET A 235 -1.50 -7.18 12.37
N ASN A 236 -1.78 -6.56 11.22
CA ASN A 236 -2.88 -6.94 10.33
C ASN A 236 -2.42 -7.60 9.03
N ILE A 237 -1.13 -7.55 8.68
CA ILE A 237 -0.61 -8.25 7.50
C ILE A 237 -0.34 -9.72 7.77
N HIS A 238 -0.53 -10.56 6.76
CA HIS A 238 -0.11 -11.97 6.77
C HIS A 238 0.40 -12.40 5.39
N ILE A 239 1.16 -13.50 5.36
CA ILE A 239 1.77 -14.06 4.14
C ILE A 239 0.96 -15.20 3.50
N THR A 240 -0.16 -15.60 4.10
CA THR A 240 -1.00 -16.68 3.57
C THR A 240 -1.36 -16.39 2.11
N PRO A 241 -1.10 -17.33 1.18
CA PRO A 241 -1.54 -17.22 -0.20
C PRO A 241 -3.06 -17.02 -0.28
N ARG A 242 -3.48 -16.03 -1.06
CA ARG A 242 -4.90 -15.64 -1.17
C ARG A 242 -5.17 -14.90 -2.47
N ALA A 243 -6.45 -14.77 -2.81
CA ALA A 243 -6.90 -13.97 -3.95
C ALA A 243 -7.87 -12.87 -3.51
N ILE A 244 -7.64 -11.66 -4.01
CA ILE A 244 -8.55 -10.53 -3.85
C ILE A 244 -9.17 -10.24 -5.22
N TYR A 245 -10.49 -10.27 -5.30
CA TYR A 245 -11.25 -9.99 -6.52
C TYR A 245 -11.82 -8.58 -6.41
N LEU A 246 -11.48 -7.71 -7.35
CA LEU A 246 -12.04 -6.38 -7.45
C LEU A 246 -12.91 -6.30 -8.70
N CYS A 247 -14.12 -5.77 -8.57
CA CYS A 247 -14.91 -5.34 -9.71
C CYS A 247 -15.75 -4.13 -9.34
N ARG A 248 -16.24 -3.42 -10.35
CA ARG A 248 -17.27 -2.42 -10.16
C ARG A 248 -18.62 -3.08 -10.03
N HIS A 249 -19.60 -2.34 -9.54
CA HIS A 249 -21.00 -2.64 -9.81
C HIS A 249 -21.25 -2.88 -11.31
N GLY A 250 -22.31 -3.62 -11.64
CA GLY A 250 -22.81 -3.67 -13.02
C GLY A 250 -23.17 -2.27 -13.53
N GLU A 251 -23.19 -2.07 -14.84
CA GLU A 251 -23.57 -0.80 -15.47
C GLU A 251 -24.86 -0.23 -14.84
N SER A 252 -24.83 1.05 -14.44
CA SER A 252 -25.99 1.75 -13.88
C SER A 252 -26.70 2.63 -14.90
N ASP A 253 -27.93 3.04 -14.59
CA ASP A 253 -28.69 3.96 -15.45
C ASP A 253 -27.97 5.31 -15.66
N LEU A 254 -27.26 5.81 -14.64
CA LEU A 254 -26.46 7.04 -14.79
C LEU A 254 -25.20 6.81 -15.63
N ASN A 255 -24.60 5.61 -15.62
CA ASN A 255 -23.49 5.32 -16.52
C ASN A 255 -23.90 5.43 -17.98
N VAL A 256 -25.06 4.87 -18.35
CA VAL A 256 -25.59 4.94 -19.73
C VAL A 256 -25.72 6.39 -20.20
N LYS A 257 -26.11 7.30 -19.30
CA LYS A 257 -26.28 8.74 -19.55
C LYS A 257 -25.00 9.57 -19.38
N GLY A 258 -23.84 8.95 -19.14
CA GLY A 258 -22.59 9.69 -18.93
C GLY A 258 -22.52 10.54 -17.65
N ARG A 259 -23.42 10.31 -16.68
CA ARG A 259 -23.53 11.08 -15.44
C ARG A 259 -22.70 10.48 -14.31
N ILE A 260 -22.02 11.32 -13.54
CA ILE A 260 -21.18 10.91 -12.39
C ILE A 260 -21.98 10.90 -11.08
N GLY A 261 -21.53 10.15 -10.08
CA GLY A 261 -22.14 10.14 -8.75
C GLY A 261 -23.54 9.49 -8.70
N GLY A 262 -24.40 10.01 -7.83
CA GLY A 262 -25.76 9.59 -7.59
C GLY A 262 -25.92 8.20 -6.98
N ASP A 263 -27.17 7.76 -6.84
CA ASP A 263 -27.55 6.44 -6.31
C ASP A 263 -28.56 5.72 -7.23
N SER A 264 -28.28 5.73 -8.54
CA SER A 264 -29.06 4.95 -9.52
C SER A 264 -28.85 3.45 -9.36
N GLY A 265 -29.86 2.68 -9.80
CA GLY A 265 -29.80 1.23 -9.88
C GLY A 265 -29.10 0.73 -11.14
N LEU A 266 -29.05 -0.59 -11.29
CA LEU A 266 -28.48 -1.28 -12.44
C LEU A 266 -29.35 -1.11 -13.70
N SER A 267 -28.68 -0.89 -14.84
CA SER A 267 -29.26 -0.99 -16.18
C SER A 267 -29.63 -2.45 -16.50
N SER A 268 -30.25 -2.69 -17.67
CA SER A 268 -30.50 -4.06 -18.15
C SER A 268 -29.20 -4.86 -18.27
N ARG A 269 -28.14 -4.28 -18.84
CA ARG A 269 -26.81 -4.91 -18.97
C ARG A 269 -26.14 -5.07 -17.62
N GLY A 270 -26.30 -4.12 -16.69
CA GLY A 270 -25.79 -4.26 -15.33
C GLY A 270 -26.37 -5.47 -14.58
N LYS A 271 -27.68 -5.74 -14.76
CA LYS A 271 -28.34 -6.94 -14.20
C LYS A 271 -27.84 -8.23 -14.86
N GLU A 272 -27.53 -8.20 -16.16
CA GLU A 272 -26.93 -9.33 -16.85
C GLU A 272 -25.52 -9.62 -16.34
N PHE A 273 -24.68 -8.58 -16.19
CA PHE A 273 -23.36 -8.71 -15.57
C PHE A 273 -23.44 -9.32 -14.17
N ALA A 274 -24.36 -8.87 -13.33
CA ALA A 274 -24.53 -9.39 -11.97
C ALA A 274 -24.77 -10.91 -11.96
N LYS A 275 -25.57 -11.41 -12.90
CA LYS A 275 -25.80 -12.86 -13.08
C LYS A 275 -24.54 -13.58 -13.58
N CYS A 276 -23.81 -13.00 -14.53
CA CYS A 276 -22.55 -13.55 -15.03
C CYS A 276 -21.47 -13.58 -13.93
N LEU A 277 -21.41 -12.56 -13.08
CA LEU A 277 -20.52 -12.49 -11.92
C LEU A 277 -20.85 -13.60 -10.92
N GLY A 278 -22.13 -13.82 -10.61
CA GLY A 278 -22.56 -14.93 -9.75
C GLY A 278 -22.09 -16.29 -10.28
N LYS A 279 -22.30 -16.56 -11.58
CA LYS A 279 -21.82 -17.79 -12.24
C LYS A 279 -20.29 -17.90 -12.22
N PHE A 280 -19.58 -16.80 -12.49
CA PHE A 280 -18.12 -16.77 -12.46
C PHE A 280 -17.59 -17.15 -11.08
N ILE A 281 -18.08 -16.48 -10.02
CA ILE A 281 -17.65 -16.72 -8.64
C ILE A 281 -17.95 -18.16 -8.19
N GLN A 282 -19.14 -18.68 -8.50
CA GLN A 282 -19.48 -20.07 -8.24
C GLN A 282 -18.53 -21.04 -8.96
N GLY A 283 -18.22 -20.77 -10.24
CA GLY A 283 -17.30 -21.59 -11.03
C GLY A 283 -15.84 -21.55 -10.56
N GLN A 284 -15.42 -20.54 -9.78
CA GLN A 284 -14.09 -20.48 -9.19
C GLN A 284 -13.92 -21.39 -7.97
N ASN A 285 -15.00 -21.90 -7.37
CA ASN A 285 -14.97 -22.76 -6.17
C ASN A 285 -14.09 -22.18 -5.03
N ILE A 286 -14.24 -20.89 -4.74
CA ILE A 286 -13.41 -20.19 -3.75
C ILE A 286 -13.90 -20.53 -2.35
N THR A 287 -13.01 -21.06 -1.51
CA THR A 287 -13.28 -21.34 -0.10
C THR A 287 -13.36 -20.06 0.72
N ASP A 288 -14.33 -20.00 1.63
CA ASP A 288 -14.53 -18.92 2.60
C ASP A 288 -14.51 -17.50 2.00
N LEU A 289 -15.05 -17.36 0.78
CA LEU A 289 -15.12 -16.08 0.09
C LEU A 289 -16.00 -15.09 0.87
N LYS A 290 -15.40 -13.95 1.24
CA LYS A 290 -16.15 -12.80 1.74
C LYS A 290 -16.52 -11.86 0.60
N VAL A 291 -17.73 -11.33 0.63
CA VAL A 291 -18.20 -10.35 -0.37
C VAL A 291 -18.49 -9.02 0.31
N TRP A 292 -17.87 -7.95 -0.19
CA TRP A 292 -18.08 -6.59 0.29
C TRP A 292 -18.65 -5.70 -0.79
N THR A 293 -19.51 -4.80 -0.36
CA THR A 293 -20.19 -3.81 -1.20
C THR A 293 -20.12 -2.44 -0.56
N SER A 294 -20.36 -1.40 -1.35
CA SER A 294 -20.73 -0.10 -0.80
C SER A 294 -22.19 -0.10 -0.31
N GLN A 295 -22.65 1.01 0.27
CA GLN A 295 -24.06 1.21 0.62
C GLN A 295 -24.91 1.72 -0.56
N MET A 296 -24.33 1.91 -1.74
CA MET A 296 -25.04 2.38 -2.93
C MET A 296 -25.77 1.24 -3.65
N LYS A 297 -26.99 1.51 -4.14
CA LYS A 297 -27.91 0.51 -4.69
C LYS A 297 -27.27 -0.37 -5.75
N ARG A 298 -26.51 0.22 -6.68
CA ARG A 298 -25.85 -0.50 -7.77
C ARG A 298 -24.87 -1.60 -7.31
N THR A 299 -24.10 -1.38 -6.22
CA THR A 299 -23.22 -2.45 -5.71
C THR A 299 -24.02 -3.53 -4.99
N ILE A 300 -25.03 -3.13 -4.24
CA ILE A 300 -25.93 -4.03 -3.49
C ILE A 300 -26.68 -4.95 -4.47
N GLN A 301 -27.34 -4.38 -5.49
CA GLN A 301 -28.06 -5.13 -6.52
C GLN A 301 -27.13 -6.09 -7.30
N THR A 302 -25.86 -5.73 -7.47
CA THR A 302 -24.89 -6.64 -8.10
C THR A 302 -24.60 -7.83 -7.19
N ALA A 303 -24.39 -7.61 -5.89
CA ALA A 303 -24.10 -8.67 -4.92
C ALA A 303 -25.30 -9.60 -4.68
N GLU A 304 -26.52 -9.08 -4.70
CA GLU A 304 -27.77 -9.86 -4.56
C GLU A 304 -27.86 -10.98 -5.60
N ALA A 305 -27.32 -10.78 -6.80
CA ALA A 305 -27.32 -11.80 -7.86
C ALA A 305 -26.29 -12.94 -7.64
N ILE A 306 -25.32 -12.77 -6.74
CA ILE A 306 -24.31 -13.78 -6.42
C ILE A 306 -24.86 -14.84 -5.46
N ALA A 307 -25.92 -14.50 -4.71
CA ALA A 307 -26.60 -15.36 -3.74
C ALA A 307 -25.69 -15.88 -2.60
N VAL A 308 -24.75 -15.05 -2.15
CA VAL A 308 -23.93 -15.28 -0.96
C VAL A 308 -24.08 -14.12 0.02
N PRO A 309 -23.89 -14.32 1.34
CA PRO A 309 -23.87 -13.23 2.30
C PRO A 309 -22.83 -12.17 1.91
N TYR A 310 -23.18 -10.90 2.07
CA TYR A 310 -22.30 -9.78 1.80
C TYR A 310 -22.39 -8.72 2.89
N GLU A 311 -21.31 -7.98 3.06
CA GLU A 311 -21.22 -6.87 4.01
C GLU A 311 -21.24 -5.53 3.28
N GLN A 312 -21.94 -4.55 3.84
CA GLN A 312 -22.04 -3.20 3.27
C GLN A 312 -21.14 -2.24 4.06
N TRP A 313 -20.22 -1.60 3.37
CA TRP A 313 -19.25 -0.68 3.94
C TRP A 313 -19.48 0.72 3.37
N LYS A 314 -19.87 1.67 4.23
CA LYS A 314 -20.01 3.08 3.80
C LYS A 314 -18.70 3.64 3.25
N ALA A 315 -17.57 3.20 3.79
CA ALA A 315 -16.24 3.56 3.31
C ALA A 315 -15.98 3.14 1.85
N LEU A 316 -16.75 2.20 1.29
CA LEU A 316 -16.69 1.80 -0.11
C LEU A 316 -17.62 2.60 -1.03
N ASN A 317 -18.37 3.59 -0.55
CA ASN A 317 -19.16 4.47 -1.41
C ASN A 317 -18.26 5.21 -2.40
N GLU A 318 -18.79 5.50 -3.60
CA GLU A 318 -18.06 6.24 -4.63
C GLU A 318 -17.56 7.59 -4.11
N ILE A 319 -16.54 8.14 -4.77
CA ILE A 319 -16.08 9.50 -4.51
C ILE A 319 -17.25 10.50 -4.61
N ASP A 320 -17.38 11.36 -3.61
CA ASP A 320 -18.40 12.42 -3.59
C ASP A 320 -18.01 13.55 -4.56
N ALA A 321 -18.82 13.77 -5.60
CA ALA A 321 -18.61 14.86 -6.55
C ALA A 321 -19.19 16.21 -6.06
N GLY A 322 -19.76 16.26 -4.86
CA GLY A 322 -20.28 17.48 -4.24
C GLY A 322 -21.35 18.16 -5.09
N VAL A 323 -21.11 19.42 -5.44
CA VAL A 323 -22.03 20.19 -6.31
C VAL A 323 -22.14 19.64 -7.73
N CYS A 324 -21.23 18.74 -8.14
CA CYS A 324 -21.22 18.11 -9.47
C CYS A 324 -21.85 16.70 -9.47
N GLU A 325 -22.47 16.27 -8.38
CA GLU A 325 -23.23 15.01 -8.33
C GLU A 325 -24.32 14.97 -9.41
N GLU A 326 -24.48 13.81 -10.04
CA GLU A 326 -25.44 13.51 -11.11
C GLU A 326 -25.25 14.32 -12.42
N MET A 327 -24.17 15.07 -12.57
CA MET A 327 -23.86 15.83 -13.80
C MET A 327 -23.09 15.02 -14.85
N MET A 328 -23.25 15.37 -16.12
CA MET A 328 -22.37 14.97 -17.24
C MET A 328 -21.11 15.85 -17.25
N TYR A 329 -20.03 15.41 -17.88
CA TYR A 329 -18.81 16.23 -17.98
C TYR A 329 -19.05 17.53 -18.78
N GLU A 330 -19.93 17.48 -19.77
CA GLU A 330 -20.42 18.61 -20.56
C GLU A 330 -21.11 19.66 -19.66
N GLU A 331 -21.96 19.20 -18.75
CA GLU A 331 -22.66 20.06 -17.79
C GLU A 331 -21.67 20.67 -16.78
N ILE A 332 -20.67 19.90 -16.34
CA ILE A 332 -19.61 20.39 -15.46
C ILE A 332 -18.75 21.45 -16.17
N GLN A 333 -18.34 21.22 -17.42
CA GLN A 333 -17.61 22.21 -18.21
C GLN A 333 -18.46 23.48 -18.46
N GLY A 334 -19.77 23.33 -18.66
CA GLY A 334 -20.67 24.45 -18.88
C GLY A 334 -20.90 25.32 -17.63
N HIS A 335 -21.05 24.70 -16.45
CA HIS A 335 -21.36 25.41 -15.20
C HIS A 335 -20.12 25.78 -14.39
N PHE A 336 -19.07 24.95 -14.43
CA PHE A 336 -17.88 25.01 -13.58
C PHE A 336 -16.58 24.80 -14.39
N PRO A 337 -16.30 25.62 -15.42
CA PRO A 337 -15.15 25.43 -16.32
C PRO A 337 -13.80 25.53 -15.60
N LEU A 338 -13.70 26.42 -14.61
CA LEU A 338 -12.49 26.60 -13.81
C LEU A 338 -12.20 25.35 -12.97
N GLU A 339 -13.23 24.86 -12.26
CA GLU A 339 -13.16 23.65 -11.44
C GLU A 339 -12.79 22.42 -12.29
N PHE A 340 -13.35 22.31 -13.50
CA PHE A 340 -13.06 21.21 -14.40
C PHE A 340 -11.60 21.20 -14.88
N ALA A 341 -11.05 22.38 -15.22
CA ALA A 341 -9.65 22.51 -15.60
C ALA A 341 -8.69 22.25 -14.43
N LEU A 342 -8.96 22.82 -13.25
CA LEU A 342 -8.15 22.59 -12.04
C LEU A 342 -8.12 21.11 -11.65
N ARG A 343 -9.25 20.40 -11.82
CA ARG A 343 -9.30 18.96 -11.60
C ARG A 343 -8.49 18.16 -12.61
N ASP A 344 -8.39 18.60 -13.86
CA ASP A 344 -7.54 17.93 -14.84
C ASP A 344 -6.05 18.18 -14.58
N GLN A 345 -5.68 19.34 -14.02
CA GLN A 345 -4.30 19.68 -13.65
C GLN A 345 -3.77 18.77 -12.54
N ASP A 346 -4.46 18.70 -11.41
CA ASP A 346 -4.12 17.81 -10.27
C ASP A 346 -5.36 17.04 -9.82
N LYS A 347 -5.68 15.97 -10.56
CA LYS A 347 -6.83 15.12 -10.27
C LYS A 347 -6.74 14.38 -8.95
N TYR A 348 -5.53 14.21 -8.40
CA TYR A 348 -5.35 13.51 -7.13
C TYR A 348 -5.79 14.39 -5.95
N ARG A 349 -5.29 15.64 -5.91
CA ARG A 349 -5.53 16.57 -4.80
C ARG A 349 -6.78 17.42 -4.97
N TYR A 350 -7.22 17.65 -6.21
CA TYR A 350 -8.38 18.50 -6.45
C TYR A 350 -9.63 17.90 -5.79
N ARG A 351 -10.24 18.70 -4.91
CA ARG A 351 -11.49 18.39 -4.23
C ARG A 351 -12.63 19.13 -4.92
N TYR A 352 -13.68 18.41 -5.33
CA TYR A 352 -14.89 19.07 -5.80
C TYR A 352 -15.47 19.99 -4.71
N PRO A 353 -16.10 21.13 -5.06
CA PRO A 353 -16.77 21.95 -4.06
C PRO A 353 -17.82 21.13 -3.31
N LYS A 354 -17.69 21.06 -1.98
CA LYS A 354 -18.50 20.23 -1.07
C LYS A 354 -18.42 18.70 -1.33
N GLY A 355 -17.41 18.24 -2.06
CA GLY A 355 -17.15 16.82 -2.33
C GLY A 355 -15.78 16.37 -1.80
N GLU A 356 -15.25 15.32 -2.42
CA GLU A 356 -13.98 14.67 -2.07
C GLU A 356 -12.93 14.84 -3.19
N SER A 357 -11.65 14.78 -2.81
CA SER A 357 -10.53 14.48 -3.70
C SER A 357 -10.20 12.98 -3.69
N TYR A 358 -9.31 12.52 -4.58
CA TYR A 358 -8.78 11.15 -4.47
C TYR A 358 -7.92 10.97 -3.21
N GLU A 359 -7.26 12.03 -2.74
CA GLU A 359 -6.52 12.04 -1.47
C GLU A 359 -7.46 11.82 -0.27
N ASP A 360 -8.64 12.44 -0.24
CA ASP A 360 -9.65 12.20 0.80
C ASP A 360 -10.16 10.75 0.75
N LEU A 361 -10.38 10.24 -0.47
CA LEU A 361 -10.83 8.88 -0.69
C LEU A 361 -9.81 7.84 -0.20
N VAL A 362 -8.52 8.07 -0.43
CA VAL A 362 -7.43 7.23 0.10
C VAL A 362 -7.49 7.18 1.63
N GLN A 363 -7.64 8.33 2.30
CA GLN A 363 -7.77 8.37 3.77
C GLN A 363 -9.01 7.61 4.25
N ARG A 364 -10.15 7.77 3.57
CA ARG A 364 -11.40 7.06 3.87
C ARG A 364 -11.30 5.55 3.67
N LEU A 365 -10.50 5.10 2.69
CA LEU A 365 -10.33 3.69 2.35
C LEU A 365 -9.27 2.97 3.18
N GLU A 366 -8.52 3.67 4.04
CA GLU A 366 -7.52 3.03 4.88
C GLU A 366 -8.07 1.86 5.70
N PRO A 367 -9.21 1.95 6.42
CA PRO A 367 -9.76 0.81 7.15
C PRO A 367 -10.11 -0.38 6.25
N VAL A 368 -10.49 -0.14 5.00
CA VAL A 368 -10.75 -1.19 4.01
C VAL A 368 -9.44 -1.89 3.62
N ILE A 369 -8.36 -1.13 3.41
CA ILE A 369 -7.04 -1.71 3.12
C ILE A 369 -6.55 -2.57 4.30
N MET A 370 -6.72 -2.10 5.54
CA MET A 370 -6.35 -2.89 6.72
C MET A 370 -7.11 -4.22 6.78
N GLU A 371 -8.41 -4.19 6.51
CA GLU A 371 -9.21 -5.41 6.49
C GLU A 371 -8.84 -6.33 5.32
N LEU A 372 -8.57 -5.80 4.12
CA LEU A 372 -8.08 -6.62 2.99
C LEU A 372 -6.71 -7.25 3.26
N GLU A 373 -5.85 -6.56 4.03
CA GLU A 373 -4.57 -7.11 4.45
C GLU A 373 -4.72 -8.25 5.47
N ARG A 374 -5.81 -8.25 6.25
CA ARG A 374 -6.15 -9.23 7.28
C ARG A 374 -6.92 -10.44 6.77
N GLN A 375 -7.72 -10.25 5.72
CA GLN A 375 -8.56 -11.29 5.14
C GLN A 375 -7.82 -12.16 4.13
N GLU A 376 -8.33 -13.37 3.91
CA GLU A 376 -7.91 -14.27 2.84
C GLU A 376 -8.64 -13.96 1.52
N ASN A 377 -9.64 -14.75 1.15
CA ASN A 377 -10.35 -14.57 -0.11
C ASN A 377 -11.47 -13.54 0.02
N VAL A 378 -11.37 -12.45 -0.74
CA VAL A 378 -12.36 -11.36 -0.69
C VAL A 378 -12.74 -10.92 -2.10
N LEU A 379 -14.04 -10.76 -2.36
CA LEU A 379 -14.58 -10.04 -3.51
C LEU A 379 -15.09 -8.67 -3.05
N VAL A 380 -14.58 -7.61 -3.65
CA VAL A 380 -15.04 -6.24 -3.42
C VAL A 380 -15.76 -5.73 -4.66
N ILE A 381 -17.06 -5.47 -4.52
CA ILE A 381 -17.91 -4.86 -5.55
C ILE A 381 -18.07 -3.38 -5.20
N CYS A 382 -17.37 -2.53 -5.95
CA CYS A 382 -17.25 -1.11 -5.64
C CYS A 382 -17.48 -0.23 -6.87
N HIS A 383 -16.74 0.88 -6.98
CA HIS A 383 -16.96 1.93 -7.99
C HIS A 383 -15.64 2.32 -8.65
N GLN A 384 -15.70 3.24 -9.62
CA GLN A 384 -14.53 3.55 -10.43
C GLN A 384 -13.42 4.22 -9.61
N ALA A 385 -13.72 5.26 -8.84
CA ALA A 385 -12.68 5.95 -8.07
C ALA A 385 -12.18 5.12 -6.88
N VAL A 386 -13.10 4.40 -6.22
CA VAL A 386 -12.77 3.46 -5.13
C VAL A 386 -11.83 2.36 -5.62
N MET A 387 -12.19 1.67 -6.71
CA MET A 387 -11.40 0.56 -7.26
C MET A 387 -10.01 1.01 -7.70
N ARG A 388 -9.88 2.23 -8.24
CA ARG A 388 -8.58 2.84 -8.56
C ARG A 388 -7.69 2.98 -7.33
N CYS A 389 -8.23 3.46 -6.20
CA CYS A 389 -7.48 3.60 -4.96
C CYS A 389 -7.01 2.25 -4.42
N LEU A 390 -7.89 1.24 -4.43
CA LEU A 390 -7.57 -0.12 -4.00
C LEU A 390 -6.49 -0.75 -4.90
N LEU A 391 -6.62 -0.61 -6.23
CA LEU A 391 -5.61 -1.10 -7.18
C LEU A 391 -4.28 -0.40 -6.99
N ALA A 392 -4.28 0.93 -6.79
CA ALA A 392 -3.04 1.66 -6.60
C ALA A 392 -2.28 1.16 -5.36
N TYR A 393 -2.98 0.80 -4.29
CA TYR A 393 -2.37 0.17 -3.13
C TYR A 393 -1.71 -1.18 -3.48
N PHE A 394 -2.43 -2.11 -4.12
CA PHE A 394 -1.89 -3.45 -4.38
C PHE A 394 -0.82 -3.47 -5.47
N LEU A 395 -0.90 -2.54 -6.42
CA LEU A 395 0.00 -2.43 -7.58
C LEU A 395 1.10 -1.40 -7.41
N ASP A 396 1.22 -0.79 -6.23
CA ASP A 396 2.24 0.20 -5.89
C ASP A 396 2.29 1.36 -6.89
N LYS A 397 1.11 1.93 -7.17
CA LYS A 397 0.96 3.04 -8.12
C LYS A 397 1.02 4.38 -7.43
N SER A 398 1.69 5.32 -8.09
CA SER A 398 1.87 6.68 -7.58
C SER A 398 0.55 7.44 -7.48
N ALA A 399 0.53 8.48 -6.65
CA ALA A 399 -0.61 9.41 -6.53
C ALA A 399 -0.98 10.06 -7.87
N GLU A 400 -0.02 10.23 -8.78
CA GLU A 400 -0.25 10.77 -10.12
C GLU A 400 -0.93 9.76 -11.06
N GLU A 401 -0.52 8.48 -11.03
CA GLU A 401 -1.13 7.42 -11.84
C GLU A 401 -2.51 6.99 -11.32
N LEU A 402 -2.73 7.01 -10.01
CA LEU A 402 -3.91 6.45 -9.33
C LEU A 402 -5.24 6.93 -9.93
N PRO A 403 -5.50 8.25 -10.13
CA PRO A 403 -6.75 8.75 -10.69
C PRO A 403 -7.03 8.32 -12.13
N TYR A 404 -6.05 7.73 -12.82
CA TYR A 404 -6.09 7.34 -14.23
C TYR A 404 -5.95 5.83 -14.44
N LEU A 405 -5.94 5.01 -13.38
CA LEU A 405 -5.98 3.56 -13.55
C LEU A 405 -7.27 3.15 -14.28
N LYS A 406 -7.15 2.18 -15.20
CA LYS A 406 -8.30 1.67 -15.98
C LYS A 406 -9.02 0.59 -15.17
N CYS A 407 -10.29 0.86 -14.86
CA CYS A 407 -11.20 -0.04 -14.15
C CYS A 407 -12.49 -0.18 -14.96
N PRO A 408 -12.47 -0.96 -16.07
CA PRO A 408 -13.64 -1.11 -16.94
C PRO A 408 -14.84 -1.67 -16.18
N LEU A 409 -16.05 -1.32 -16.62
CA LEU A 409 -17.26 -2.04 -16.20
C LEU A 409 -17.17 -3.49 -16.68
N HIS A 410 -17.88 -4.36 -15.96
CA HIS A 410 -18.08 -5.77 -16.31
C HIS A 410 -16.81 -6.65 -16.38
N THR A 411 -15.73 -6.18 -15.77
CA THR A 411 -14.46 -6.88 -15.69
C THR A 411 -14.09 -7.13 -14.23
N VAL A 412 -13.68 -8.36 -13.92
CA VAL A 412 -13.14 -8.74 -12.63
C VAL A 412 -11.62 -8.71 -12.70
N LEU A 413 -10.99 -7.99 -11.78
CA LEU A 413 -9.54 -8.04 -11.58
C LEU A 413 -9.25 -8.96 -10.40
N LYS A 414 -8.59 -10.08 -10.67
CA LYS A 414 -8.09 -11.00 -9.65
C LYS A 414 -6.66 -10.62 -9.30
N LEU A 415 -6.47 -10.27 -8.05
CA LEU A 415 -5.20 -9.89 -7.45
C LEU A 415 -4.66 -11.06 -6.63
N THR A 416 -3.44 -11.49 -6.93
CA THR A 416 -2.75 -12.52 -6.16
C THR A 416 -1.48 -11.90 -5.57
N PRO A 417 -1.48 -11.49 -4.28
CA PRO A 417 -0.30 -10.96 -3.63
C PRO A 417 0.86 -11.96 -3.68
N VAL A 418 2.05 -11.49 -4.02
CA VAL A 418 3.30 -12.27 -4.06
C VAL A 418 4.38 -11.56 -3.27
N ALA A 419 5.51 -12.23 -3.03
CA ALA A 419 6.56 -11.76 -2.12
C ALA A 419 7.06 -10.31 -2.38
N TYR A 420 7.01 -9.83 -3.62
CA TYR A 420 7.51 -8.50 -3.99
C TYR A 420 6.52 -7.64 -4.77
N GLY A 421 5.22 -8.00 -4.77
CA GLY A 421 4.22 -7.28 -5.55
C GLY A 421 2.89 -7.99 -5.57
N CYS A 422 2.16 -7.83 -6.67
CA CYS A 422 0.86 -8.46 -6.86
C CYS A 422 0.69 -8.85 -8.32
N LYS A 423 0.30 -10.10 -8.59
CA LYS A 423 -0.13 -10.52 -9.93
C LYS A 423 -1.55 -10.02 -10.16
N VAL A 424 -1.86 -9.64 -11.40
CA VAL A 424 -3.20 -9.19 -11.80
C VAL A 424 -3.65 -9.98 -13.00
N GLU A 425 -4.81 -10.61 -12.89
CA GLU A 425 -5.51 -11.27 -13.99
C GLU A 425 -6.81 -10.49 -14.26
N SER A 426 -7.04 -10.12 -15.51
CA SER A 426 -8.24 -9.41 -15.93
C SER A 426 -9.20 -10.37 -16.62
N VAL A 427 -10.41 -10.49 -16.11
CA VAL A 427 -11.44 -11.39 -16.62
C VAL A 427 -12.68 -10.58 -17.01
N CYS A 428 -12.87 -10.39 -18.32
CA CYS A 428 -14.09 -9.78 -18.86
C CYS A 428 -15.22 -10.83 -18.86
N LEU A 429 -16.40 -10.49 -18.33
CA LEU A 429 -17.53 -11.43 -18.22
C LEU A 429 -18.47 -11.41 -19.44
N ASN A 430 -17.99 -10.90 -20.59
CA ASN A 430 -18.68 -10.89 -21.89
C ASN A 430 -20.08 -10.26 -21.88
N VAL A 431 -20.28 -9.23 -21.05
CA VAL A 431 -21.47 -8.37 -21.07
C VAL A 431 -21.03 -6.97 -21.47
N GLU A 432 -21.59 -6.42 -22.54
CA GLU A 432 -21.24 -5.08 -23.00
C GLU A 432 -21.54 -4.01 -21.93
N ALA A 433 -20.76 -2.93 -21.94
CA ALA A 433 -20.97 -1.78 -21.09
C ALA A 433 -20.47 -0.51 -21.79
N VAL A 434 -21.00 0.65 -21.38
CA VAL A 434 -20.44 1.95 -21.75
C VAL A 434 -19.02 2.11 -21.19
N ASN A 435 -18.21 2.93 -21.86
CA ASN A 435 -16.93 3.36 -21.31
C ASN A 435 -17.13 4.57 -20.40
N THR A 436 -16.62 4.52 -19.17
CA THR A 436 -16.65 5.64 -18.21
C THR A 436 -15.25 6.21 -17.93
N HIS A 437 -14.24 5.73 -18.65
CA HIS A 437 -12.85 6.17 -18.50
C HIS A 437 -12.58 7.40 -19.36
N ARG A 438 -12.40 8.55 -18.70
CA ARG A 438 -11.92 9.78 -19.33
C ARG A 438 -10.41 9.93 -19.10
N ASP A 439 -9.65 9.93 -20.19
CA ASP A 439 -8.21 10.23 -20.20
C ASP A 439 -7.95 11.70 -19.84
N LYS A 440 -6.74 12.02 -19.37
CA LYS A 440 -6.32 13.42 -19.15
C LYS A 440 -6.24 14.12 -20.52
N PRO A 441 -6.95 15.23 -20.76
CA PRO A 441 -6.81 15.97 -22.00
C PRO A 441 -5.44 16.65 -22.06
N ASP A 442 -4.96 16.91 -23.28
CA ASP A 442 -3.66 17.57 -23.50
C ASP A 442 -3.69 19.01 -22.96
N ASN A 443 -4.77 19.75 -23.22
CA ASN A 443 -4.95 21.09 -22.67
C ASN A 443 -5.73 21.05 -21.34
N VAL A 444 -5.08 21.47 -20.27
CA VAL A 444 -5.65 21.57 -18.91
C VAL A 444 -5.66 23.02 -18.39
N ASP A 445 -5.39 24.00 -19.25
CA ASP A 445 -5.39 25.41 -18.86
C ASP A 445 -6.80 25.88 -18.43
N PRO A 446 -6.96 26.71 -17.39
CA PRO A 446 -8.27 27.23 -16.97
C PRO A 446 -9.01 28.06 -18.02
N SER A 447 -8.30 28.61 -19.00
CA SER A 447 -8.84 29.39 -20.11
C SER A 447 -9.06 28.58 -21.40
N ARG A 448 -8.89 27.25 -21.35
CA ARG A 448 -9.07 26.37 -22.51
C ARG A 448 -10.48 26.43 -23.09
N MET A 449 -10.59 26.15 -24.39
CA MET A 449 -11.89 26.08 -25.07
C MET A 449 -12.67 24.83 -24.61
N PRO A 450 -14.02 24.89 -24.51
CA PRO A 450 -14.83 23.75 -24.10
C PRO A 450 -14.60 22.48 -24.95
N GLU A 451 -14.38 22.64 -26.25
CA GLU A 451 -14.14 21.52 -27.18
C GLU A 451 -12.85 20.76 -26.83
N GLU A 452 -11.80 21.47 -26.41
CA GLU A 452 -10.53 20.88 -25.97
C GLU A 452 -10.68 20.18 -24.61
N ALA A 453 -11.46 20.77 -23.71
CA ALA A 453 -11.75 20.20 -22.40
C ALA A 453 -12.54 18.88 -22.50
N LEU A 454 -13.44 18.78 -23.47
CA LEU A 454 -14.37 17.65 -23.63
C LEU A 454 -13.85 16.58 -24.60
N LEU A 455 -12.71 16.79 -25.26
CA LEU A 455 -12.15 15.90 -26.28
C LEU A 455 -11.99 14.43 -25.81
N THR A 456 -11.64 14.22 -24.54
CA THR A 456 -11.42 12.88 -23.97
C THR A 456 -12.65 12.29 -23.28
N VAL A 457 -13.81 12.98 -23.32
CA VAL A 457 -15.05 12.48 -22.73
C VAL A 457 -15.55 11.27 -23.52
N PRO A 458 -15.83 10.12 -22.86
CA PRO A 458 -16.38 8.96 -23.53
C PRO A 458 -17.76 9.20 -24.10
N ALA A 459 -18.06 8.53 -25.22
CA ALA A 459 -19.41 8.50 -25.78
C ALA A 459 -20.43 7.93 -24.77
N HIS A 460 -21.59 8.57 -24.69
CA HIS A 460 -22.72 8.20 -23.86
C HIS A 460 -24.04 8.58 -24.55
N GLN A 461 -25.18 8.13 -24.02
CA GLN A 461 -26.52 8.35 -24.58
C GLN A 461 -27.20 9.62 -24.08
#